data_AF-W7J8C3-F1
#
_entry.id   AF-W7J8C3-F1
#
_cell.length_a   1.000
_cell.length_b   1.000
_cell.length_c   1.000
_cell.angle_alpha   90.00
_cell.angle_beta   90.00
_cell.angle_gamma   90.00
#
_symmetry.space_group_name_H-M   'P 1'
#
loop_
_entity.id
_entity.type
_entity.pdbx_description
1 polymer ?
#
loop_
_entity_poly.entity_id
_entity_poly.type
_entity_poly.pdbx_seq_one_letter_code
_entity_poly.pdbx_strand_id
1 'polypeptide(L)'
;MVLALLGTLVQVVSLTLLPWLTGAGGNSASLIDLWKTVSADGGPKDFGDWYVLLFSYPLVVLGVLLAFSAVLESVAMKVVWGGLALLGLGYVALRFGLGPFTGLFGVEQGFSAEQLAIGAGALVLAIGVAFALKTAISMFRRIAGVVLLALSGVHVSAVVDLAKGVDLTDLSPGAFGPTVGYLLIGIAALVGPRRFA
;
A
#
# COMPACT_ATOMS: atom_id res chain seq x y z
N MET A 1 -13.20 15.25 3.23
CA MET A 1 -12.09 16.05 2.66
C MET A 1 -11.12 16.48 3.74
N VAL A 2 -11.55 17.32 4.70
CA VAL A 2 -10.67 17.83 5.77
C VAL A 2 -9.93 16.72 6.52
N LEU A 3 -10.63 15.66 6.96
CA LEU A 3 -10.00 14.52 7.64
C LEU A 3 -8.94 13.80 6.79
N ALA A 4 -9.17 13.65 5.48
CA ALA A 4 -8.20 13.00 4.60
C ALA A 4 -6.97 13.89 4.37
N LEU A 5 -7.17 15.20 4.19
CA LEU A 5 -6.07 16.17 4.08
C LEU A 5 -5.24 16.23 5.35
N LEU A 6 -5.90 16.29 6.51
CA LEU A 6 -5.23 16.25 7.82
C LEU A 6 -4.49 14.93 8.00
N GLY A 7 -5.10 13.79 7.66
CA GLY A 7 -4.46 12.49 7.80
C GLY A 7 -3.23 12.32 6.89
N THR A 8 -3.30 12.82 5.65
CA THR A 8 -2.15 12.88 4.74
C THR A 8 -1.06 13.80 5.28
N LEU A 9 -1.42 14.99 5.77
CA LEU A 9 -0.48 15.94 6.36
C LEU A 9 0.25 15.32 7.56
N VAL A 10 -0.49 14.71 8.49
CA VAL A 10 0.07 14.04 9.66
C VAL A 10 1.04 12.92 9.22
N GLN A 11 0.66 12.06 8.26
CA GLN A 11 1.56 11.01 7.74
C GLN A 11 2.88 11.58 7.19
N VAL A 12 2.80 12.63 6.37
CA VAL A 12 3.99 13.23 5.74
C VAL A 12 4.87 13.88 6.80
N VAL A 13 4.29 14.71 7.68
CA VAL A 13 5.04 15.40 8.74
C VAL A 13 5.68 14.40 9.71
N SER A 14 4.96 13.36 10.09
CA SER A 14 5.46 12.35 11.03
C SER A 14 6.59 11.48 10.47
N LEU A 15 6.60 11.22 9.16
CA LEU A 15 7.70 10.48 8.54
C LEU A 15 8.93 11.33 8.24
N THR A 16 8.72 12.61 7.91
CA THR A 16 9.79 13.44 7.34
C THR A 16 10.38 14.43 8.31
N LEU A 17 9.59 14.94 9.26
CA LEU A 17 9.99 16.05 10.13
C LEU A 17 10.07 15.66 11.60
N LEU A 18 9.23 14.73 12.05
CA LEU A 18 9.19 14.38 13.47
C LEU A 18 10.21 13.27 13.79
N PRO A 19 10.83 13.35 14.98
CA PRO A 19 11.57 12.22 15.51
C PRO A 19 10.61 11.05 15.71
N TRP A 20 11.15 9.84 15.75
CA TRP A 20 10.42 8.62 16.07
C TRP A 20 10.80 8.14 17.46
N LEU A 21 12.08 8.19 17.79
CA LEU A 21 12.59 7.98 19.15
C LEU A 21 13.09 9.29 19.74
N THR A 22 12.82 9.48 21.03
CA THR A 22 13.39 10.50 21.90
C THR A 22 14.01 9.78 23.08
N GLY A 23 15.32 9.55 23.04
CA GLY A 23 16.02 8.88 24.13
C GLY A 23 16.20 9.80 25.34
N ALA A 24 16.24 9.20 26.53
CA ALA A 24 16.66 9.86 27.76
C ALA A 24 18.05 10.51 27.58
N GLY A 25 18.09 11.84 27.50
CA GLY A 25 19.31 12.62 27.25
C GLY A 25 19.23 13.62 26.09
N GLY A 26 18.10 13.68 25.37
CA GLY A 26 17.87 14.67 24.29
C GLY A 26 18.32 14.21 22.91
N ASN A 27 18.82 12.98 22.78
CA ASN A 27 19.09 12.37 21.49
C ASN A 27 17.76 11.93 20.86
N SER A 28 17.44 12.49 19.71
CA SER A 28 16.26 12.10 18.94
C SER A 28 16.68 11.41 17.65
N ALA A 29 15.99 10.34 17.29
CA ALA A 29 16.26 9.58 16.07
C ALA A 29 15.08 9.73 15.11
N SER A 30 15.37 10.19 13.90
CA SER A 30 14.40 10.20 12.81
C SER A 30 14.29 8.80 12.19
N LEU A 31 13.26 8.57 11.37
CA LEU A 31 13.11 7.30 10.66
C LEU A 31 14.31 6.97 9.77
N ILE A 32 14.96 7.98 9.17
CA ILE A 32 16.15 7.74 8.34
C ILE A 32 17.37 7.33 9.17
N ASP A 33 17.46 7.78 10.41
CA ASP A 33 18.51 7.35 11.32
C ASP A 33 18.27 5.89 11.74
N LEU A 34 17.01 5.53 12.04
CA LEU A 34 16.63 4.13 12.29
C LEU A 34 16.97 3.22 11.10
N TRP A 35 16.66 3.67 9.88
CA TRP A 35 16.99 2.93 8.67
C TRP A 35 18.49 2.69 8.51
N LYS A 36 19.33 3.70 8.80
CA LYS A 36 20.79 3.58 8.77
C LYS A 36 21.29 2.61 9.84
N THR A 37 20.76 2.72 11.06
CA THR A 37 21.15 1.84 12.18
C THR A 37 20.86 0.38 11.87
N VAL A 38 19.63 0.06 11.45
CA VAL A 38 19.25 -1.33 11.08
C VAL A 38 20.09 -1.85 9.91
N SER A 39 20.38 -1.00 8.93
CA SER A 39 21.22 -1.37 7.77
C SER A 39 22.68 -1.64 8.18
N ALA A 40 23.20 -0.91 9.18
CA ALA A 40 24.57 -1.06 9.66
C ALA A 40 24.73 -2.24 10.63
N ASP A 41 23.72 -2.57 11.43
CA ASP A 41 23.75 -3.59 12.50
C ASP A 41 23.54 -5.03 12.01
N GLY A 42 23.87 -5.31 10.75
CA GLY A 42 23.78 -6.64 10.13
C GLY A 42 22.41 -6.95 9.51
N GLY A 43 21.55 -5.95 9.34
CA GLY A 43 20.24 -6.10 8.72
C GLY A 43 19.11 -6.36 9.73
N PRO A 44 17.86 -6.55 9.23
CA PRO A 44 16.67 -6.59 10.05
C PRO A 44 16.56 -7.88 10.88
N LYS A 45 16.29 -7.74 12.18
CA LYS A 45 16.22 -8.87 13.13
C LYS A 45 14.80 -9.20 13.56
N ASP A 46 13.91 -8.21 13.57
CA ASP A 46 12.52 -8.35 13.98
C ASP A 46 11.55 -7.66 13.00
N PHE A 47 10.26 -7.70 13.32
CA PHE A 47 9.24 -7.16 12.43
C PHE A 47 9.30 -5.63 12.36
N GLY A 48 9.67 -4.96 13.45
CA GLY A 48 9.92 -3.52 13.49
C GLY A 48 11.05 -3.09 12.54
N ASP A 49 12.16 -3.82 12.53
CA ASP A 49 13.28 -3.58 11.62
C ASP A 49 12.91 -3.75 10.15
N TRP A 50 12.22 -4.85 9.82
CA TRP A 50 11.69 -5.09 8.48
C TRP A 50 10.70 -4.00 8.06
N TYR A 51 9.90 -3.52 9.01
CA TYR A 51 8.98 -2.41 8.80
C TYR A 51 9.71 -1.12 8.44
N VAL A 52 10.76 -0.75 9.19
CA VAL A 52 11.56 0.44 8.92
C VAL A 52 12.23 0.37 7.55
N LEU A 53 12.86 -0.76 7.22
CA LEU A 53 13.63 -0.91 5.98
C LEU A 53 12.77 -0.98 4.71
N LEU A 54 11.66 -1.74 4.74
CA LEU A 54 10.91 -2.07 3.53
C LEU A 54 9.53 -1.42 3.44
N PHE A 55 8.85 -1.23 4.57
CA PHE A 55 7.42 -0.96 4.55
C PHE A 55 7.05 0.47 4.91
N SER A 56 7.87 1.17 5.70
CA SER A 56 7.59 2.51 6.22
C SER A 56 7.22 3.54 5.14
N TYR A 57 8.10 3.79 4.17
CA TYR A 57 7.85 4.73 3.06
C TYR A 57 6.80 4.22 2.05
N PRO A 58 6.85 2.97 1.56
CA PRO A 58 5.84 2.48 0.60
C PRO A 58 4.41 2.47 1.15
N LEU A 59 4.22 2.16 2.45
CA LEU A 59 2.89 2.16 3.06
C LEU A 59 2.32 3.57 3.18
N VAL A 60 3.13 4.59 3.47
CA VAL A 60 2.64 5.96 3.48
C VAL A 60 2.37 6.46 2.07
N VAL A 61 3.22 6.16 1.09
CA VAL A 61 2.92 6.47 -0.32
C VAL A 61 1.58 5.84 -0.72
N LEU A 62 1.34 4.58 -0.34
CA LEU A 62 0.05 3.92 -0.53
C LEU A 62 -1.07 4.64 0.21
N GLY A 63 -0.87 5.05 1.46
CA GLY A 63 -1.83 5.82 2.26
C GLY A 63 -2.24 7.14 1.60
N VAL A 64 -1.26 7.88 1.09
CA VAL A 64 -1.46 9.12 0.34
C VAL A 64 -2.21 8.86 -0.97
N LEU A 65 -1.77 7.88 -1.76
CA LEU A 65 -2.44 7.51 -3.01
C LEU A 65 -3.88 7.06 -2.76
N LEU A 66 -4.14 6.33 -1.67
CA LEU A 66 -5.48 5.94 -1.24
C LEU A 66 -6.31 7.14 -0.77
N ALA A 67 -5.72 8.14 -0.11
CA ALA A 67 -6.40 9.39 0.22
C ALA A 67 -6.88 10.12 -1.06
N PHE A 68 -6.00 10.27 -2.05
CA PHE A 68 -6.32 10.91 -3.32
C PHE A 68 -7.31 10.13 -4.17
N SER A 69 -7.22 8.80 -4.19
CA SER A 69 -8.09 7.96 -5.03
C SER A 69 -9.45 7.70 -4.37
N ALA A 70 -9.50 7.51 -3.05
CA ALA A 70 -10.73 7.20 -2.32
C ALA A 70 -11.52 8.45 -1.94
N VAL A 71 -10.84 9.50 -1.47
CA VAL A 71 -11.52 10.69 -0.95
C VAL A 71 -11.64 11.78 -2.01
N LEU A 72 -10.60 12.04 -2.80
CA LEU A 72 -10.64 13.11 -3.83
C LEU A 72 -11.31 12.68 -5.14
N GLU A 73 -11.87 11.46 -5.20
CA GLU A 73 -12.49 10.86 -6.38
C GLU A 73 -11.66 10.99 -7.68
N SER A 74 -10.34 11.12 -7.57
CA SER A 74 -9.47 11.44 -8.71
C SER A 74 -9.65 10.41 -9.84
N VAL A 75 -10.29 10.88 -10.92
CA VAL A 75 -10.54 10.07 -12.13
C VAL A 75 -9.21 9.62 -12.72
N ALA A 76 -8.19 10.48 -12.68
CA ALA A 76 -6.85 10.18 -13.20
C ALA A 76 -6.23 8.94 -12.54
N MET A 77 -6.33 8.80 -11.22
CA MET A 77 -5.78 7.61 -10.54
C MET A 77 -6.60 6.35 -10.75
N LYS A 78 -7.93 6.48 -10.90
CA LYS A 78 -8.78 5.35 -11.33
C LYS A 78 -8.41 4.88 -12.75
N VAL A 79 -8.08 5.83 -13.63
CA VAL A 79 -7.63 5.57 -15.01
C VAL A 79 -6.24 4.94 -15.04
N VAL A 80 -5.26 5.44 -14.26
CA VAL A 80 -3.92 4.82 -14.16
C VAL A 80 -4.02 3.38 -13.66
N TRP A 81 -4.82 3.14 -12.63
CA TRP A 81 -5.01 1.80 -12.09
C TRP A 81 -5.72 0.86 -13.07
N GLY A 82 -6.79 1.34 -13.72
CA GLY A 82 -7.46 0.60 -14.79
C GLY A 82 -6.55 0.31 -15.99
N GLY A 83 -5.70 1.27 -16.37
CA GLY A 83 -4.74 1.13 -17.46
C GLY A 83 -3.69 0.07 -17.19
N LEU A 84 -3.08 0.08 -16.01
CA LEU A 84 -2.12 -0.97 -15.60
C LEU A 84 -2.74 -2.36 -15.60
N ALA A 85 -3.98 -2.48 -15.12
CA ALA A 85 -4.66 -3.77 -15.11
C ALA A 85 -5.02 -4.25 -16.53
N LEU A 86 -5.44 -3.35 -17.43
CA LEU A 86 -5.69 -3.66 -18.84
C LEU A 86 -4.40 -4.10 -19.56
N LEU A 87 -3.27 -3.49 -19.26
CA LEU A 87 -1.98 -3.89 -19.81
C LEU A 87 -1.60 -5.31 -19.35
N GLY A 88 -1.78 -5.62 -18.06
CA GLY A 88 -1.56 -6.97 -17.54
C GLY A 88 -2.48 -8.02 -18.19
N LEU A 89 -3.77 -7.70 -18.33
CA LEU A 89 -4.75 -8.54 -19.03
C LEU A 89 -4.38 -8.76 -20.50
N GLY A 90 -3.97 -7.70 -21.19
CA GLY A 90 -3.55 -7.74 -22.58
C GLY A 90 -2.32 -8.64 -22.77
N TYR A 91 -1.33 -8.54 -21.89
CA TYR A 91 -0.16 -9.42 -21.92
C TYR A 91 -0.56 -10.90 -21.79
N VAL A 92 -1.43 -11.23 -20.83
CA VAL A 92 -1.90 -12.62 -20.62
C VAL A 92 -2.66 -13.14 -21.83
N ALA A 93 -3.60 -12.35 -22.37
CA ALA A 93 -4.37 -12.72 -23.54
C ALA A 93 -3.49 -12.92 -24.79
N LEU A 94 -2.49 -12.06 -24.98
CA LEU A 94 -1.55 -12.16 -26.09
C LEU A 94 -0.62 -13.36 -25.94
N ARG A 95 -0.07 -13.59 -24.75
CA ARG A 95 0.93 -14.65 -24.52
C ARG A 95 0.30 -16.05 -24.51
N PHE A 96 -0.85 -16.22 -23.86
CA PHE A 96 -1.45 -17.54 -23.64
C PHE A 96 -2.67 -17.82 -24.53
N GLY A 97 -3.30 -16.77 -25.08
CA GLY A 97 -4.39 -16.91 -26.04
C GLY A 97 -3.89 -16.92 -27.48
N LEU A 98 -3.28 -15.81 -27.92
CA LEU A 98 -2.85 -15.63 -29.32
C LEU A 98 -1.44 -16.15 -29.63
N GLY A 99 -0.55 -16.23 -28.64
CA GLY A 99 0.81 -16.73 -28.77
C GLY A 99 0.89 -18.12 -29.41
N PRO A 100 0.12 -19.12 -28.93
CA PRO A 100 0.11 -20.46 -29.54
C PRO A 100 -0.42 -20.52 -30.98
N PHE A 101 -1.18 -19.51 -31.44
CA PHE A 101 -1.65 -19.42 -32.84
C PHE A 101 -0.67 -18.71 -33.76
N THR A 102 0.16 -17.81 -33.22
CA THR A 102 0.96 -16.86 -34.00
C THR A 102 2.46 -17.07 -33.88
N GLY A 103 2.90 -17.87 -32.89
CA GLY A 103 4.31 -17.99 -32.51
C GLY A 103 4.87 -16.75 -31.80
N LEU A 104 4.03 -15.75 -31.49
CA LEU A 104 4.43 -14.54 -30.79
C LEU A 104 5.07 -14.87 -29.44
N PHE A 105 6.15 -14.16 -29.10
CA PHE A 105 6.94 -14.36 -27.88
C PHE A 105 7.68 -15.71 -27.80
N GLY A 106 7.89 -16.41 -28.92
CA GLY A 106 8.62 -17.69 -28.93
C GLY A 106 7.85 -18.86 -28.31
N VAL A 107 6.51 -18.84 -28.39
CA VAL A 107 5.67 -20.01 -28.05
C VAL A 107 5.66 -20.98 -29.23
N GLU A 108 5.82 -22.28 -28.97
CA GLU A 108 5.59 -23.30 -30.00
C GLU A 108 4.13 -23.31 -30.46
N GLN A 109 3.91 -23.53 -31.77
CA GLN A 109 2.55 -23.56 -32.32
C GLN A 109 1.84 -24.85 -31.93
N GLY A 110 0.67 -24.71 -31.31
CA GLY A 110 -0.13 -25.83 -30.79
C GLY A 110 -0.41 -25.70 -29.29
N PHE A 111 -1.55 -26.24 -28.85
CA PHE A 111 -1.93 -26.23 -27.44
C PHE A 111 -1.64 -27.59 -26.80
N SER A 112 -0.79 -27.62 -25.77
CA SER A 112 -0.76 -28.76 -24.85
C SER A 112 -1.92 -28.67 -23.84
N ALA A 113 -2.34 -29.80 -23.27
CA ALA A 113 -3.38 -29.82 -22.23
C ALA A 113 -3.01 -28.95 -21.00
N GLU A 114 -1.72 -28.88 -20.69
CA GLU A 114 -1.16 -28.04 -19.63
C GLU A 114 -1.24 -26.54 -19.97
N GLN A 115 -0.94 -26.15 -21.21
CA GLN A 115 -1.07 -24.77 -21.68
C GLN A 115 -2.53 -24.31 -21.74
N LEU A 116 -3.45 -25.20 -22.10
CA LEU A 116 -4.90 -24.96 -22.03
C LEU A 116 -5.36 -24.75 -20.59
N ALA A 117 -4.88 -25.55 -19.64
CA ALA A 117 -5.19 -25.39 -18.22
C ALA A 117 -4.64 -24.08 -17.64
N ILE A 118 -3.40 -23.71 -17.99
CA ILE A 118 -2.78 -22.43 -17.59
C ILE A 118 -3.52 -21.25 -18.22
N GLY A 119 -3.88 -21.33 -19.50
CA GLY A 119 -4.65 -20.30 -20.20
C GLY A 119 -6.05 -20.12 -19.61
N ALA A 120 -6.74 -21.21 -19.28
CA ALA A 120 -8.04 -21.18 -18.60
C ALA A 120 -7.93 -20.59 -17.18
N GLY A 121 -6.92 -20.99 -16.41
CA GLY A 121 -6.66 -20.42 -15.09
C GLY A 121 -6.34 -18.93 -15.14
N ALA A 122 -5.53 -18.50 -16.11
CA ALA A 122 -5.19 -17.11 -16.34
C ALA A 122 -6.42 -16.30 -16.79
N LEU A 123 -7.32 -16.88 -17.60
CA LEU A 123 -8.59 -16.26 -17.99
C LEU A 123 -9.54 -16.10 -16.79
N VAL A 124 -9.66 -17.11 -15.92
CA VAL A 124 -10.45 -17.03 -14.68
C VAL A 124 -9.87 -15.97 -13.74
N LEU A 125 -8.56 -15.91 -13.58
CA LEU A 125 -7.87 -14.85 -12.84
C LEU A 125 -8.13 -13.47 -13.46
N ALA A 126 -8.07 -13.36 -14.79
CA ALA A 126 -8.31 -12.12 -15.51
C ALA A 126 -9.76 -11.63 -15.37
N ILE A 127 -10.74 -12.54 -15.45
CA ILE A 127 -12.15 -12.25 -15.18
C ILE A 127 -12.34 -11.87 -13.70
N GLY A 128 -11.72 -12.60 -12.77
CA GLY A 128 -11.73 -12.28 -11.35
C GLY A 128 -11.15 -10.89 -11.07
N VAL A 129 -10.04 -10.53 -11.71
CA VAL A 129 -9.44 -9.20 -11.65
C VAL A 129 -10.35 -8.16 -12.28
N ALA A 130 -10.96 -8.41 -13.45
CA ALA A 130 -11.92 -7.50 -14.09
C ALA A 130 -13.18 -7.26 -13.23
N PHE A 131 -13.68 -8.30 -12.56
CA PHE A 131 -14.79 -8.19 -11.64
C PHE A 131 -14.40 -7.49 -10.34
N ALA A 132 -13.18 -7.75 -9.84
CA ALA A 132 -12.58 -7.04 -8.72
C ALA A 132 -12.31 -5.57 -9.08
N LEU A 133 -11.93 -5.24 -10.32
CA LEU A 133 -11.79 -3.88 -10.85
C LEU A 133 -13.14 -3.17 -10.90
N LYS A 134 -14.18 -3.83 -11.43
CA LYS A 134 -15.54 -3.27 -11.50
C LYS A 134 -16.14 -3.05 -10.11
N THR A 135 -15.93 -4.00 -9.21
CA THR A 135 -16.38 -3.94 -7.81
C THR A 135 -15.52 -2.97 -7.00
N ALA A 136 -14.23 -2.89 -7.28
CA ALA A 136 -13.33 -1.89 -6.73
C ALA A 136 -13.79 -0.53 -7.21
N ILE A 137 -14.08 -0.25 -8.48
CA ILE A 137 -14.56 1.08 -8.90
C ILE A 137 -15.85 1.50 -8.17
N SER A 138 -16.77 0.56 -7.87
CA SER A 138 -18.03 0.87 -7.17
C SER A 138 -17.93 0.90 -5.64
N MET A 139 -16.99 0.15 -5.04
CA MET A 139 -16.76 0.05 -3.60
C MET A 139 -15.37 0.52 -3.16
N PHE A 140 -14.64 1.20 -4.04
CA PHE A 140 -13.21 1.53 -3.90
C PHE A 140 -12.97 2.21 -2.58
N ARG A 141 -13.84 3.16 -2.28
CA ARG A 141 -13.80 3.98 -1.09
C ARG A 141 -13.94 3.15 0.19
N ARG A 142 -14.77 2.10 0.18
CA ARG A 142 -14.94 1.19 1.33
C ARG A 142 -13.74 0.27 1.49
N ILE A 143 -13.26 -0.32 0.40
CA ILE A 143 -12.08 -1.21 0.41
C ILE A 143 -10.84 -0.43 0.84
N ALA A 144 -10.59 0.74 0.23
CA ALA A 144 -9.52 1.66 0.61
C ALA A 144 -9.62 2.06 2.09
N GLY A 145 -10.82 2.37 2.56
CA GLY A 145 -11.08 2.67 3.97
C GLY A 145 -10.68 1.53 4.90
N VAL A 146 -11.11 0.30 4.62
CA VAL A 146 -10.76 -0.89 5.41
C VAL A 146 -9.26 -1.18 5.35
N VAL A 147 -8.64 -1.07 4.17
CA VAL A 147 -7.19 -1.25 4.02
C VAL A 147 -6.43 -0.23 4.86
N LEU A 148 -6.82 1.03 4.87
CA LEU A 148 -6.19 2.07 5.70
C LEU A 148 -6.32 1.75 7.20
N LEU A 149 -7.48 1.26 7.65
CA LEU A 149 -7.64 0.82 9.04
C LEU A 149 -6.73 -0.38 9.37
N ALA A 150 -6.57 -1.33 8.44
CA ALA A 150 -5.65 -2.45 8.61
C ALA A 150 -4.19 -1.97 8.68
N LEU A 151 -3.78 -1.05 7.80
CA LEU A 151 -2.44 -0.45 7.79
C LEU A 151 -2.14 0.31 9.07
N SER A 152 -3.15 0.99 9.64
CA SER A 152 -3.04 1.59 10.98
C SER A 152 -2.68 0.55 12.04
N GLY A 153 -3.31 -0.62 12.02
CA GLY A 153 -2.99 -1.71 12.95
C GLY A 153 -1.57 -2.25 12.74
N VAL A 154 -1.21 -2.54 11.49
CA VAL A 154 0.13 -3.00 11.12
C VAL A 154 1.22 -2.01 11.59
N HIS A 155 0.98 -0.71 11.42
CA HIS A 155 1.90 0.33 11.87
C HIS A 155 2.08 0.33 13.38
N VAL A 156 0.99 0.26 14.16
CA VAL A 156 1.07 0.18 15.62
C VAL A 156 1.82 -1.07 16.05
N SER A 157 1.53 -2.22 15.44
CA SER A 157 2.24 -3.47 15.74
C SER A 157 3.74 -3.35 15.48
N ALA A 158 4.14 -2.72 14.37
CA ALA A 158 5.54 -2.47 14.07
C ALA A 158 6.20 -1.53 15.08
N VAL A 159 5.56 -0.40 15.40
CA VAL A 159 6.09 0.56 16.39
C VAL A 159 6.24 -0.08 17.77
N VAL A 160 5.26 -0.89 18.20
CA VAL A 160 5.34 -1.63 19.46
C VAL A 160 6.45 -2.69 19.42
N ASP A 161 6.68 -3.34 18.28
CA ASP A 161 7.78 -4.29 18.12
C ASP A 161 9.15 -3.60 18.19
N LEU A 162 9.32 -2.47 17.50
CA LEU A 162 10.49 -1.58 17.63
C LEU A 162 10.73 -1.16 19.08
N ALA A 163 9.66 -0.93 19.83
CA ALA A 163 9.72 -0.54 21.22
C ALA A 163 10.01 -1.71 22.17
N LYS A 164 10.00 -2.98 21.74
CA LYS A 164 10.42 -4.07 22.65
C LYS A 164 11.90 -3.96 23.05
N GLY A 165 12.68 -3.17 22.31
CA GLY A 165 14.07 -2.84 22.64
C GLY A 165 14.29 -1.46 23.29
N VAL A 166 13.23 -0.65 23.54
CA VAL A 166 13.31 0.75 24.01
C VAL A 166 12.18 1.03 25.01
N ASP A 167 12.30 1.95 25.97
CA ASP A 167 11.15 2.27 26.84
C ASP A 167 10.02 2.90 25.98
N LEU A 168 8.75 2.53 26.21
CA LEU A 168 7.60 3.13 25.51
C LEU A 168 7.53 4.65 25.74
N THR A 169 8.11 5.14 26.84
CA THR A 169 8.26 6.57 27.14
C THR A 169 9.29 7.28 26.27
N ASP A 170 10.17 6.53 25.60
CA ASP A 170 11.13 7.05 24.61
C ASP A 170 10.51 7.14 23.20
N LEU A 171 9.28 6.65 23.00
CA LEU A 171 8.57 6.83 21.74
C LEU A 171 7.96 8.23 21.66
N SER A 172 8.32 8.95 20.61
CA SER A 172 7.76 10.27 20.37
C SER A 172 6.41 10.21 19.63
N PRO A 173 5.60 11.28 19.66
CA PRO A 173 4.36 11.35 18.89
C PRO A 173 4.54 11.13 17.37
N GLY A 174 5.75 11.38 16.84
CA GLY A 174 6.06 11.15 15.43
C GLY A 174 5.98 9.67 15.02
N ALA A 175 6.31 8.74 15.93
CA ALA A 175 6.20 7.31 15.66
C ALA A 175 4.74 6.85 15.50
N PHE A 176 3.77 7.50 16.15
CA PHE A 176 2.35 7.13 16.05
C PHE A 176 1.56 7.96 15.06
N GLY A 177 2.16 9.03 14.52
CA GLY A 177 1.48 9.90 13.57
C GLY A 177 0.96 9.20 12.31
N PRO A 178 1.70 8.27 11.68
CA PRO A 178 1.18 7.57 10.50
C PRO A 178 -0.07 6.74 10.80
N THR A 179 -0.16 6.09 11.97
CA THR A 179 -1.38 5.44 12.48
C THR A 179 -2.55 6.41 12.50
N VAL A 180 -2.37 7.58 13.12
CA VAL A 180 -3.41 8.62 13.19
C VAL A 180 -3.80 9.05 11.77
N GLY A 181 -2.84 9.24 10.88
CA GLY A 181 -3.13 9.60 9.51
C GLY A 181 -3.92 8.51 8.75
N TYR A 182 -3.55 7.24 8.89
CA TYR A 182 -4.30 6.13 8.28
C TYR A 182 -5.73 6.04 8.81
N LEU A 183 -5.93 6.22 10.12
CA LEU A 183 -7.27 6.26 10.73
C LEU A 183 -8.09 7.42 10.17
N LEU A 184 -7.54 8.63 10.14
CA LEU A 184 -8.23 9.82 9.65
C LEU A 184 -8.64 9.67 8.18
N ILE A 185 -7.75 9.17 7.32
CA ILE A 185 -8.05 8.93 5.90
C ILE A 185 -9.06 7.77 5.77
N GLY A 186 -8.89 6.69 6.53
CA GLY A 186 -9.77 5.52 6.51
C GLY A 186 -11.20 5.87 6.91
N ILE A 187 -11.36 6.61 8.01
CA ILE A 187 -12.65 7.15 8.47
C ILE A 187 -13.22 8.11 7.42
N ALA A 188 -12.40 9.00 6.86
CA ALA A 188 -12.85 9.90 5.80
C ALA A 188 -13.36 9.15 4.56
N ALA A 189 -12.74 8.03 4.20
CA ALA A 189 -13.17 7.17 3.11
C ALA A 189 -14.48 6.41 3.44
N LEU A 190 -14.61 5.90 4.67
CA LEU A 190 -15.80 5.14 5.06
C LEU A 190 -17.03 6.03 5.28
N VAL A 191 -16.86 7.14 6.00
CA VAL A 191 -17.94 7.98 6.54
C VAL A 191 -18.17 9.26 5.72
N GLY A 192 -17.17 9.73 4.96
CA GLY A 192 -17.25 11.01 4.25
C GLY A 192 -18.41 11.09 3.23
N PRO A 193 -18.96 12.29 2.96
CA PRO A 193 -20.06 12.47 2.01
C PRO A 193 -19.66 11.95 0.61
N ARG A 194 -20.61 11.35 -0.11
CA ARG A 194 -20.39 10.75 -1.45
C ARG A 194 -20.26 11.77 -2.57
N ARG A 195 -20.66 13.02 -2.33
CA ARG A 195 -20.71 14.12 -3.30
C ARG A 195 -20.55 15.41 -2.51
N PHE A 196 -19.88 16.41 -3.06
CA PHE A 196 -19.95 17.78 -2.55
C PHE A 196 -21.43 18.18 -2.58
N ALA A 197 -22.01 18.43 -1.40
CA ALA A 197 -23.25 19.18 -1.28
C ALA A 197 -22.87 20.66 -1.15
#